data_AF-A0A4Q2SF39-F1
#
_entry.id   AF-A0A4Q2SF39-F1
#
_cell.length_a   1.000
_cell.length_b   1.000
_cell.length_c   1.000
_cell.angle_alpha   90.00
_cell.angle_beta   90.00
_cell.angle_gamma   90.00
#
_symmetry.space_group_name_H-M   'P 1'
#
loop_
_entity.id
_entity.type
_entity.pdbx_description
1 polymer ?
#
loop_
_entity_poly.entity_id
_entity_poly.type
_entity_poly.pdbx_seq_one_letter_code
_entity_poly.pdbx_strand_id
1 'polypeptide(L)'
;MTTGDKQRPLGVAVLGCGAVGSQVVRLLGEQRDDLAARVGAPVELVGVAVRRLDAPRDVEVPEGLLTTDAHGLVARDDVDLVVEVIGGIEPARSLILSALENGASVVTANKALLAEDGPTLFEAAAKAERDLYYEAAVAGAIPILRPLRESLAGDKVTRVLGIVNGTTNFILDKMDTSGAGFSEALEEAQELGYAEADPTADVEGFDAAAKAAILASLAFHSRVTASDVYREGISEVTAADVASARDMGSVVKLLAICELRGDQVAARVHPAMIPRSHPLASVREAYNAVFVESEAAGQLMFYGPGAGGSPTASAVLGDLVTVARNRLADTRGAGESAYADRAVLPMGETRTRYHVAIDVDDRAGVLAAVANAFADHDVSIQTVRQEGRGADAQLVVVSHAAPDAALSATVDQLRSMDIVREVTSVMRVEGGDE
;
A
#
# COMPACT_ATOMS: atom_id res chain seq x y z
N MET A 1 20.54 -43.54 -3.93
CA MET A 1 21.38 -43.08 -2.82
C MET A 1 22.72 -42.65 -3.40
N THR A 2 22.82 -41.41 -3.86
CA THR A 2 24.08 -40.77 -4.19
C THR A 2 24.52 -39.98 -2.97
N THR A 3 25.73 -40.27 -2.51
CA THR A 3 26.44 -39.63 -1.41
C THR A 3 26.37 -38.11 -1.53
N GLY A 4 25.75 -37.47 -0.53
CA GLY A 4 25.51 -36.04 -0.48
C GLY A 4 26.81 -35.26 -0.47
N ASP A 5 27.09 -34.58 -1.58
CA ASP A 5 27.99 -33.45 -1.57
C ASP A 5 27.35 -32.42 -0.64
N LYS A 6 27.97 -32.15 0.52
CA LYS A 6 27.46 -31.14 1.45
C LYS A 6 27.59 -29.80 0.75
N GLN A 7 26.49 -29.33 0.15
CA GLN A 7 26.44 -28.00 -0.44
C GLN A 7 26.89 -26.96 0.59
N ARG A 8 27.77 -26.04 0.15
CA ARG A 8 28.25 -24.93 0.97
C ARG A 8 27.02 -24.19 1.56
N PRO A 9 27.01 -23.88 2.86
CA PRO A 9 25.97 -23.04 3.44
C PRO A 9 25.89 -21.68 2.75
N LEU A 10 24.67 -21.17 2.55
CA LEU A 10 24.44 -19.82 2.08
C LEU A 10 24.44 -18.87 3.29
N GLY A 11 25.35 -17.90 3.27
CA GLY A 11 25.45 -16.92 4.34
C GLY A 11 24.44 -15.78 4.19
N VAL A 12 23.72 -15.48 5.27
CA VAL A 12 22.71 -14.41 5.34
C VAL A 12 23.19 -13.31 6.28
N ALA A 13 23.27 -12.08 5.78
CA ALA A 13 23.42 -10.88 6.59
C ALA A 13 22.06 -10.18 6.74
N VAL A 14 21.71 -9.80 7.98
CA VAL A 14 20.48 -9.04 8.26
C VAL A 14 20.84 -7.61 8.65
N LEU A 15 20.29 -6.64 7.93
CA LEU A 15 20.48 -5.22 8.20
C LEU A 15 19.24 -4.68 8.91
N GLY A 16 19.39 -4.34 10.19
CA GLY A 16 18.30 -3.94 11.07
C GLY A 16 17.76 -5.12 11.88
N CYS A 17 17.56 -4.91 13.18
CA CYS A 17 17.03 -5.91 14.10
C CYS A 17 15.99 -5.29 15.04
N GLY A 18 15.03 -4.57 14.45
CA GLY A 18 13.80 -4.13 15.13
C GLY A 18 12.70 -5.20 15.01
N ALA A 19 11.43 -4.79 15.05
CA ALA A 19 10.28 -5.70 15.05
C ALA A 19 10.30 -6.75 13.93
N VAL A 20 10.67 -6.38 12.70
CA VAL A 20 10.76 -7.33 11.57
C VAL A 20 12.06 -8.14 11.64
N GLY A 21 13.21 -7.46 11.75
CA GLY A 21 14.52 -8.12 11.74
C GLY A 21 14.71 -9.13 12.88
N SER A 22 14.19 -8.85 14.07
CA SER A 22 14.20 -9.81 15.19
C SER A 22 13.41 -11.07 14.87
N GLN A 23 12.27 -10.95 14.18
CA GLN A 23 11.46 -12.10 13.77
C GLN A 23 12.13 -12.89 12.64
N VAL A 24 12.80 -12.22 11.69
CA VAL A 24 13.61 -12.88 10.65
C VAL A 24 14.73 -13.71 11.29
N VAL A 25 15.52 -13.11 12.20
CA VAL A 25 16.61 -13.81 12.90
C VAL A 25 16.08 -15.00 13.70
N ARG A 26 14.98 -14.82 14.45
CA ARG A 26 14.34 -15.88 15.22
C ARG A 26 13.94 -17.06 14.33
N LEU A 27 13.25 -16.77 13.23
CA LEU A 27 12.72 -17.80 12.32
C LEU A 27 13.83 -18.49 11.51
N LEU A 28 14.92 -17.80 11.17
CA LEU A 28 16.12 -18.43 10.58
C LEU A 28 16.72 -19.48 11.52
N GLY A 29 16.73 -19.21 12.83
CA GLY A 29 17.19 -20.16 13.84
C GLY A 29 16.22 -21.31 14.08
N GLU A 30 14.95 -21.00 14.33
CA GLU A 30 13.91 -22.00 14.65
C GLU A 30 13.59 -22.93 13.49
N GLN A 31 13.58 -22.43 12.25
CA GLN A 31 13.20 -23.19 11.06
C GLN A 31 14.41 -23.66 10.24
N ARG A 32 15.61 -23.69 10.82
CA ARG A 32 16.86 -23.99 10.12
C ARG A 32 16.77 -25.22 9.21
N ASP A 33 16.29 -26.34 9.76
CA ASP A 33 16.24 -27.62 9.03
C ASP A 33 15.20 -27.60 7.90
N ASP A 34 14.03 -26.99 8.16
CA ASP A 34 12.96 -26.82 7.16
C ASP A 34 13.40 -25.89 6.03
N LEU A 35 14.06 -24.78 6.36
CA LEU A 35 14.60 -23.84 5.39
C LEU A 35 15.67 -24.52 4.54
N ALA A 36 16.58 -25.28 5.16
CA ALA A 36 17.59 -26.03 4.44
C ALA A 36 16.97 -27.04 3.46
N ALA A 37 15.93 -27.77 3.89
CA ALA A 37 15.21 -28.70 3.03
C ALA A 37 14.46 -28.00 1.88
N ARG A 38 13.86 -26.84 2.13
CA ARG A 38 13.16 -26.05 1.11
C ARG A 38 14.13 -25.43 0.10
N VAL A 39 15.28 -24.95 0.55
CA VAL A 39 16.29 -24.29 -0.30
C VAL A 39 17.13 -25.30 -1.06
N GLY A 40 17.51 -26.41 -0.42
CA GLY A 40 18.44 -27.41 -0.93
C GLY A 40 19.82 -27.37 -0.27
N ALA A 41 20.15 -26.30 0.46
CA ALA A 41 21.40 -26.11 1.20
C ALA A 41 21.12 -25.43 2.56
N PRO A 42 22.03 -25.58 3.56
CA PRO A 42 21.93 -24.82 4.81
C PRO A 42 21.92 -23.31 4.56
N VAL A 43 21.08 -22.59 5.29
CA VAL A 43 21.01 -21.13 5.29
C VAL A 43 21.42 -20.64 6.67
N GLU A 44 22.52 -19.90 6.76
CA GLU A 44 23.17 -19.58 8.02
C GLU A 44 23.30 -18.07 8.22
N LEU A 45 22.91 -17.59 9.40
CA LEU A 45 23.08 -16.19 9.78
C LEU A 45 24.56 -15.91 10.03
N VAL A 46 25.17 -15.03 9.25
CA VAL A 46 26.60 -14.68 9.36
C VAL A 46 26.85 -13.33 10.02
N GLY A 47 25.81 -12.51 10.16
CA GLY A 47 25.87 -11.26 10.92
C GLY A 47 24.57 -10.48 10.90
N VAL A 48 24.43 -9.59 11.88
CA VAL A 48 23.29 -8.69 12.05
C VAL A 48 23.81 -7.28 12.30
N ALA A 49 23.60 -6.38 11.34
CA ALA A 49 23.98 -4.99 11.47
C ALA A 49 22.90 -4.19 12.23
N VAL A 50 23.32 -3.43 13.23
CA VAL A 50 22.44 -2.62 14.10
C VAL A 50 23.09 -1.28 14.42
N ARG A 51 22.27 -0.28 14.78
CA ARG A 51 22.80 1.03 15.23
C ARG A 51 23.39 1.00 16.65
N ARG A 52 22.81 0.18 17.53
CA ARG A 52 23.17 0.09 18.95
C ARG A 52 23.25 -1.38 19.35
N LEU A 53 24.39 -1.82 19.89
CA LEU A 53 24.59 -3.23 20.27
C LEU A 53 23.76 -3.61 21.50
N ASP A 54 23.60 -2.68 22.44
CA ASP A 54 22.96 -2.84 23.75
C ASP A 54 21.43 -2.63 23.74
N ALA A 55 20.85 -2.24 22.62
CA ALA A 55 19.40 -2.02 22.52
C ALA A 55 18.62 -3.33 22.81
N PRO A 56 17.47 -3.27 23.52
CA PRO A 56 16.63 -4.44 23.76
C PRO A 56 16.10 -4.99 22.43
N ARG A 57 15.95 -6.32 22.36
CA ARG A 57 15.47 -7.06 21.19
C ARG A 57 14.58 -8.21 21.63
N ASP A 58 13.64 -8.58 20.78
CA ASP A 58 12.72 -9.69 21.03
C ASP A 58 13.31 -11.06 20.65
N VAL A 59 14.61 -11.10 20.34
CA VAL A 59 15.35 -12.30 19.97
C VAL A 59 16.76 -12.28 20.55
N GLU A 60 17.23 -13.45 20.96
CA GLU A 60 18.64 -13.66 21.29
C GLU A 60 19.44 -13.85 19.99
N VAL A 61 20.37 -12.93 19.73
CA VAL A 61 21.29 -13.04 18.59
C VAL A 61 22.57 -13.73 19.08
N PRO A 62 23.06 -14.78 18.40
CA PRO A 62 24.28 -15.46 18.80
C PRO A 62 25.46 -14.51 19.01
N GLU A 63 26.29 -14.81 20.02
CA GLU A 63 27.44 -13.98 20.38
C GLU A 63 28.38 -13.79 19.19
N GLY A 64 28.83 -12.55 18.99
CA GLY A 64 29.74 -12.18 17.89
C GLY A 64 29.07 -11.89 16.54
N LEU A 65 27.76 -12.13 16.37
CA LEU A 65 27.08 -11.83 15.11
C LEU A 65 26.56 -10.38 15.01
N LEU A 66 26.38 -9.69 16.14
CA LEU A 66 25.96 -8.27 16.13
C LEU A 66 27.14 -7.36 15.77
N THR A 67 26.91 -6.40 14.86
CA THR A 67 27.90 -5.40 14.48
C THR A 67 27.26 -4.03 14.25
N THR A 68 28.02 -2.96 14.46
CA THR A 68 27.66 -1.60 14.02
C THR A 68 28.24 -1.23 12.66
N ASP A 69 29.14 -2.05 12.11
CA ASP A 69 29.73 -1.87 10.79
C ASP A 69 28.91 -2.59 9.71
N ALA A 70 27.85 -1.91 9.24
CA ALA A 70 26.96 -2.44 8.22
C ALA A 70 27.66 -2.58 6.85
N HIS A 71 28.54 -1.64 6.49
CA HIS A 71 29.28 -1.68 5.22
C HIS A 71 30.28 -2.83 5.19
N GLY A 72 31.04 -3.03 6.28
CA GLY A 72 31.93 -4.17 6.41
C GLY A 72 31.17 -5.50 6.37
N LEU A 73 29.97 -5.58 6.95
CA LEU A 73 29.14 -6.79 6.92
C LEU A 73 28.71 -7.16 5.50
N VAL A 74 28.15 -6.22 4.72
CA VAL A 74 27.63 -6.52 3.36
C VAL A 74 28.73 -6.80 2.34
N ALA A 75 29.99 -6.47 2.65
CA ALA A 75 31.14 -6.68 1.77
C ALA A 75 31.92 -7.99 2.07
N ARG A 76 31.43 -8.86 2.96
CA ARG A 76 32.12 -10.12 3.28
C ARG A 76 31.91 -11.18 2.20
N ASP A 77 32.95 -11.94 1.89
CA ASP A 77 32.93 -13.05 0.92
C ASP A 77 32.07 -14.27 1.35
N ASP A 78 31.70 -14.33 2.63
CA ASP A 78 30.81 -15.35 3.19
C ASP A 78 29.35 -14.90 3.27
N VAL A 79 28.99 -13.74 2.70
CA VAL A 79 27.61 -13.27 2.55
C VAL A 79 27.12 -13.55 1.13
N ASP A 80 26.12 -14.41 1.01
CA ASP A 80 25.45 -14.70 -0.26
C ASP A 80 24.14 -13.91 -0.43
N LEU A 81 23.50 -13.61 0.71
CA LEU A 81 22.17 -13.01 0.79
C LEU A 81 22.14 -11.89 1.82
N VAL A 82 21.52 -10.77 1.49
CA VAL A 82 21.31 -9.64 2.39
C VAL A 82 19.82 -9.39 2.57
N VAL A 83 19.38 -9.31 3.82
CA VAL A 83 18.03 -8.90 4.20
C VAL A 83 18.07 -7.48 4.74
N GLU A 84 17.45 -6.53 4.04
CA GLU A 84 17.38 -5.12 4.46
C GLU A 84 16.02 -4.78 5.06
N VAL A 85 16.02 -4.43 6.35
CA VAL A 85 14.84 -4.04 7.14
C VAL A 85 15.17 -2.86 8.06
N ILE A 86 16.02 -1.94 7.60
CA ILE A 86 16.39 -0.71 8.31
C ILE A 86 15.29 0.33 8.17
N GLY A 87 14.74 0.47 6.95
CA GLY A 87 13.84 1.56 6.57
C GLY A 87 14.58 2.87 6.26
N GLY A 88 13.85 3.85 5.72
CA GLY A 88 14.40 5.13 5.27
C GLY A 88 15.18 5.03 3.95
N ILE A 89 15.74 6.14 3.47
CA ILE A 89 16.44 6.19 2.17
C ILE A 89 17.94 5.86 2.35
N GLU A 90 18.65 6.62 3.18
CA GLU A 90 20.03 6.33 3.59
C GLU A 90 20.09 5.96 5.07
N PRO A 91 20.95 5.01 5.47
CA PRO A 91 21.97 4.31 4.67
C PRO A 91 21.45 3.08 3.90
N ALA A 92 20.14 2.84 3.84
CA ALA A 92 19.58 1.63 3.23
C ALA A 92 20.01 1.48 1.75
N ARG A 93 19.89 2.53 0.95
CA ARG A 93 20.30 2.52 -0.46
C ARG A 93 21.77 2.17 -0.64
N SER A 94 22.67 2.90 0.01
CA SER A 94 24.11 2.65 -0.10
C SER A 94 24.51 1.24 0.34
N LEU A 95 23.85 0.67 1.34
CA LEU A 95 24.07 -0.71 1.78
C LEU A 95 23.55 -1.75 0.78
N ILE A 96 22.37 -1.53 0.19
CA ILE A 96 21.81 -2.42 -0.84
C ILE A 96 22.70 -2.42 -2.08
N LEU A 97 23.10 -1.24 -2.56
CA LEU A 97 23.99 -1.11 -3.71
C LEU A 97 25.32 -1.82 -3.46
N SER A 98 25.93 -1.61 -2.29
CA SER A 98 27.16 -2.29 -1.89
C SER A 98 26.98 -3.81 -1.82
N ALA A 99 25.87 -4.32 -1.29
CA ALA A 99 25.60 -5.76 -1.24
C ALA A 99 25.54 -6.38 -2.65
N LEU A 100 24.80 -5.74 -3.55
CA LEU A 100 24.67 -6.17 -4.96
C LEU A 100 26.04 -6.13 -5.66
N GLU A 101 26.81 -5.06 -5.49
CA GLU A 101 28.16 -4.92 -6.07
C GLU A 101 29.13 -6.00 -5.58
N ASN A 102 28.99 -6.46 -4.34
CA ASN A 102 29.77 -7.58 -3.80
C ASN A 102 29.19 -8.96 -4.14
N GLY A 103 28.17 -9.02 -5.00
CA GLY A 103 27.61 -10.26 -5.55
C GLY A 103 26.62 -10.97 -4.64
N ALA A 104 26.13 -10.31 -3.59
CA ALA A 104 25.02 -10.82 -2.78
C ALA A 104 23.68 -10.48 -3.43
N SER A 105 22.69 -11.35 -3.25
CA SER A 105 21.30 -11.01 -3.61
C SER A 105 20.57 -10.37 -2.44
N VAL A 106 19.59 -9.52 -2.71
CA VAL A 106 18.96 -8.67 -1.70
C VAL A 106 17.47 -8.95 -1.57
N VAL A 107 17.00 -9.04 -0.32
CA VAL A 107 15.58 -9.01 0.05
C VAL A 107 15.34 -7.77 0.91
N THR A 108 14.38 -6.92 0.57
CA THR A 108 14.08 -5.69 1.33
C THR A 108 12.59 -5.55 1.66
N ALA A 109 12.28 -4.91 2.79
CA ALA A 109 10.92 -4.48 3.13
C ALA A 109 10.72 -2.96 2.97
N ASN A 110 11.66 -2.26 2.31
CA ASN A 110 11.74 -0.81 2.33
C ASN A 110 10.94 -0.15 1.19
N LYS A 111 9.65 -0.01 1.43
CA LYS A 111 8.69 0.66 0.54
C LYS A 111 9.11 2.09 0.15
N ALA A 112 9.68 2.86 1.08
CA ALA A 112 10.01 4.26 0.84
C ALA A 112 11.13 4.37 -0.18
N LEU A 113 12.18 3.57 -0.02
CA LEU A 113 13.30 3.53 -0.95
C LEU A 113 12.88 2.99 -2.32
N LEU A 114 12.05 1.95 -2.38
CA LEU A 114 11.57 1.39 -3.66
C LEU A 114 10.70 2.39 -4.44
N ALA A 115 9.84 3.14 -3.74
CA ALA A 115 8.96 4.14 -4.37
C ALA A 115 9.69 5.42 -4.78
N GLU A 116 10.83 5.73 -4.15
CA GLU A 116 11.67 6.90 -4.45
C GLU A 116 12.71 6.61 -5.55
N ASP A 117 13.43 5.50 -5.42
CA ASP A 117 14.65 5.22 -6.19
C ASP A 117 14.80 3.73 -6.55
N GLY A 118 13.67 3.04 -6.75
CA GLY A 118 13.62 1.66 -7.21
C GLY A 118 14.43 1.38 -8.49
N PRO A 119 14.35 2.24 -9.55
CA PRO A 119 15.10 2.04 -10.79
C PRO A 119 16.61 1.85 -10.57
N THR A 120 17.23 2.69 -9.73
CA THR A 120 18.66 2.57 -9.42
C THR A 120 19.00 1.22 -8.79
N LEU A 121 18.14 0.71 -7.91
CA LEU A 121 18.34 -0.60 -7.26
C LEU A 121 18.20 -1.75 -8.27
N PHE A 122 17.20 -1.70 -9.15
CA PHE A 122 17.00 -2.73 -10.17
C PHE A 122 18.12 -2.76 -11.21
N GLU A 123 18.60 -1.59 -11.63
CA GLU A 123 19.74 -1.48 -12.54
C GLU A 123 21.02 -2.06 -11.90
N ALA A 124 21.25 -1.78 -10.62
CA ALA A 124 22.36 -2.35 -9.87
C ALA A 124 22.25 -3.89 -9.76
N ALA A 125 21.06 -4.40 -9.45
CA ALA A 125 20.82 -5.84 -9.35
C ALA A 125 21.01 -6.55 -10.71
N ALA A 126 20.52 -5.94 -11.79
CA ALA A 126 20.71 -6.44 -13.14
C ALA A 126 22.19 -6.46 -13.55
N LYS A 127 22.95 -5.40 -13.23
CA LYS A 127 24.40 -5.30 -13.50
C LYS A 127 25.21 -6.33 -12.70
N ALA A 128 24.81 -6.61 -11.47
CA ALA A 128 25.47 -7.59 -10.62
C ALA A 128 25.08 -9.05 -10.94
N GLU A 129 24.08 -9.25 -11.80
CA GLU A 129 23.44 -10.56 -12.05
C GLU A 129 22.93 -11.20 -10.75
N ARG A 130 22.31 -10.36 -9.90
CA ARG A 130 21.74 -10.75 -8.60
C ARG A 130 20.27 -10.39 -8.50
N ASP A 131 19.61 -11.03 -7.54
CA ASP A 131 18.19 -10.82 -7.29
C ASP A 131 17.97 -9.61 -6.37
N LEU A 132 16.87 -8.90 -6.62
CA LEU A 132 16.27 -7.92 -5.71
C LEU A 132 14.80 -8.28 -5.50
N TYR A 133 14.47 -8.76 -4.31
CA TYR A 133 13.11 -9.17 -3.94
C TYR A 133 12.57 -8.28 -2.81
N TYR A 134 11.27 -8.03 -2.82
CA TYR A 134 10.66 -6.98 -2.00
C TYR A 134 9.18 -7.20 -1.67
N GLU A 135 8.71 -8.46 -1.61
CA GLU A 135 7.33 -8.79 -1.25
C GLU A 135 6.89 -8.10 0.05
N ALA A 136 7.77 -8.09 1.04
CA ALA A 136 7.54 -7.50 2.35
C ALA A 136 7.35 -5.96 2.35
N ALA A 137 7.64 -5.28 1.24
CA ALA A 137 7.46 -3.82 1.13
C ALA A 137 5.98 -3.42 1.05
N VAL A 138 5.11 -4.28 0.51
CA VAL A 138 3.69 -3.97 0.31
C VAL A 138 2.83 -5.02 0.98
N ALA A 139 1.84 -4.57 1.76
CA ALA A 139 0.81 -5.42 2.37
C ALA A 139 1.29 -6.54 3.33
N GLY A 140 2.49 -6.42 3.89
CA GLY A 140 2.94 -7.23 5.03
C GLY A 140 3.06 -8.73 4.69
N ALA A 141 2.16 -9.55 5.22
CA ALA A 141 2.13 -11.00 4.92
C ALA A 141 1.33 -11.37 3.67
N ILE A 142 0.56 -10.44 3.12
CA ILE A 142 -0.30 -10.71 1.96
C ILE A 142 0.59 -10.85 0.73
N PRO A 143 0.66 -12.04 0.09
CA PRO A 143 1.42 -12.18 -1.14
C PRO A 143 0.66 -11.44 -2.24
N ILE A 144 1.22 -10.34 -2.73
CA ILE A 144 0.60 -9.52 -3.78
C ILE A 144 1.58 -9.15 -4.88
N LEU A 145 2.85 -8.87 -4.54
CA LEU A 145 3.85 -8.52 -5.54
C LEU A 145 4.20 -9.74 -6.39
N ARG A 146 4.38 -10.91 -5.78
CA ARG A 146 4.63 -12.14 -6.52
C ARG A 146 3.45 -12.56 -7.40
N PRO A 147 2.18 -12.56 -6.95
CA PRO A 147 1.05 -12.77 -7.85
C PRO A 147 1.02 -11.82 -9.04
N LEU A 148 1.26 -10.52 -8.83
CA LEU A 148 1.30 -9.54 -9.93
C LEU A 148 2.48 -9.79 -10.88
N ARG A 149 3.66 -10.11 -10.34
CA ARG A 149 4.91 -10.29 -11.11
C ARG A 149 4.98 -11.62 -11.86
N GLU A 150 4.43 -12.69 -11.29
CA GLU A 150 4.65 -14.06 -11.76
C GLU A 150 3.34 -14.71 -12.21
N SER A 151 2.33 -14.76 -11.34
CA SER A 151 1.07 -15.46 -11.63
C SER A 151 0.20 -14.75 -12.68
N LEU A 152 0.19 -13.42 -12.66
CA LEU A 152 -0.61 -12.57 -13.54
C LEU A 152 0.20 -11.98 -14.71
N ALA A 153 1.47 -12.37 -14.85
CA ALA A 153 2.33 -11.89 -15.95
C ALA A 153 1.82 -12.29 -17.35
N GLY A 154 0.98 -13.33 -17.44
CA GLY A 154 0.31 -13.76 -18.67
C GLY A 154 -1.07 -13.15 -18.89
N ASP A 155 -1.52 -12.26 -18.00
CA ASP A 155 -2.82 -11.59 -18.04
C ASP A 155 -2.63 -10.07 -18.16
N LYS A 156 -3.72 -9.34 -18.38
CA LYS A 156 -3.74 -7.87 -18.40
C LYS A 156 -4.52 -7.36 -17.19
N VAL A 157 -3.78 -6.91 -16.19
CA VAL A 157 -4.34 -6.20 -15.04
C VAL A 157 -4.87 -4.84 -15.51
N THR A 158 -6.13 -4.55 -15.19
CA THR A 158 -6.79 -3.28 -15.53
C THR A 158 -6.95 -2.38 -14.31
N ARG A 159 -7.07 -2.97 -13.12
CA ARG A 159 -7.31 -2.22 -11.89
C ARG A 159 -6.77 -2.94 -10.66
N VAL A 160 -6.25 -2.17 -9.71
CA VAL A 160 -5.86 -2.60 -8.38
C VAL A 160 -6.47 -1.63 -7.37
N LEU A 161 -7.31 -2.12 -6.48
CA LEU A 161 -7.82 -1.37 -5.32
C LEU A 161 -7.25 -1.97 -4.05
N GLY A 162 -6.82 -1.16 -3.11
CA GLY A 162 -6.17 -1.63 -1.90
C GLY A 162 -6.57 -0.88 -0.66
N ILE A 163 -6.91 -1.62 0.40
CA ILE A 163 -6.80 -1.14 1.78
C ILE A 163 -5.41 -1.58 2.22
N VAL A 164 -4.44 -0.68 2.10
CA VAL A 164 -3.01 -0.99 2.26
C VAL A 164 -2.38 -0.38 3.52
N ASN A 165 -3.18 0.27 4.36
CA ASN A 165 -2.76 0.87 5.61
C ASN A 165 -3.71 0.46 6.76
N GLY A 166 -3.19 -0.31 7.72
CA GLY A 166 -3.99 -0.88 8.80
C GLY A 166 -4.48 0.16 9.80
N THR A 167 -3.67 1.18 10.09
CA THR A 167 -4.01 2.26 11.05
C THR A 167 -5.24 3.05 10.60
N THR A 168 -5.22 3.52 9.34
CA THR A 168 -6.37 4.24 8.75
C THR A 168 -7.59 3.35 8.61
N ASN A 169 -7.42 2.06 8.28
CA ASN A 169 -8.55 1.14 8.20
C ASN A 169 -9.18 0.90 9.58
N PHE A 170 -8.37 0.76 10.63
CA PHE A 170 -8.87 0.64 12.00
C PHE A 170 -9.65 1.89 12.42
N ILE A 171 -9.12 3.09 12.17
CA ILE A 171 -9.79 4.36 12.50
C ILE A 171 -11.15 4.46 11.81
N LEU A 172 -11.20 4.24 10.49
CA LEU A 172 -12.44 4.33 9.73
C LEU A 172 -13.44 3.22 10.09
N ASP A 173 -12.96 2.01 10.40
CA ASP A 173 -13.80 0.92 10.89
C ASP A 173 -14.38 1.23 12.27
N LYS A 174 -13.60 1.85 13.16
CA LYS A 174 -14.08 2.33 14.46
C LYS A 174 -15.16 3.40 14.28
N MET A 175 -14.92 4.39 13.44
CA MET A 175 -15.91 5.41 13.11
C MET A 175 -17.20 4.79 12.53
N ASP A 176 -17.10 3.79 11.63
CA ASP A 176 -18.26 3.10 11.06
C ASP A 176 -19.00 2.21 12.06
N THR A 177 -18.34 1.66 13.08
CA THR A 177 -18.97 0.71 14.00
C THR A 177 -19.51 1.36 15.26
N SER A 178 -18.82 2.37 15.82
CA SER A 178 -19.27 3.08 17.04
C SER A 178 -19.96 4.41 16.74
N GLY A 179 -19.74 5.01 15.57
CA GLY A 179 -20.16 6.39 15.29
C GLY A 179 -19.27 7.45 15.93
N ALA A 180 -18.07 7.07 16.41
CA ALA A 180 -17.09 7.99 16.96
C ALA A 180 -16.58 8.99 15.91
N GLY A 181 -16.07 10.13 16.39
CA GLY A 181 -15.34 11.09 15.55
C GLY A 181 -13.90 10.63 15.28
N PHE A 182 -13.24 11.29 14.32
CA PHE A 182 -11.86 10.99 13.93
C PHE A 182 -10.89 11.01 15.13
N SER A 183 -10.92 12.08 15.94
CA SER A 183 -10.00 12.23 17.08
C SER A 183 -10.13 11.12 18.12
N GLU A 184 -11.36 10.73 18.48
CA GLU A 184 -11.63 9.65 19.42
C GLU A 184 -11.16 8.30 18.88
N ALA A 185 -11.42 8.02 17.60
CA ALA A 185 -10.97 6.79 16.95
C ALA A 185 -9.44 6.72 16.82
N LEU A 186 -8.77 7.86 16.58
CA LEU A 186 -7.31 7.96 16.55
C LEU A 186 -6.70 7.74 17.94
N GLU A 187 -7.25 8.35 18.99
CA GLU A 187 -6.79 8.14 20.37
C GLU A 187 -6.87 6.65 20.76
N GLU A 188 -7.99 5.98 20.46
CA GLU A 188 -8.11 4.54 20.71
C GLU A 188 -7.11 3.71 19.88
N ALA A 189 -6.86 4.10 18.62
CA ALA A 189 -5.85 3.44 17.80
C ALA A 189 -4.44 3.57 18.42
N GLN A 190 -4.11 4.72 19.03
CA GLN A 190 -2.84 4.93 19.73
C GLN A 190 -2.75 4.12 21.02
N GLU A 191 -3.81 4.08 21.82
CA GLU A 191 -3.87 3.29 23.06
C GLU A 191 -3.69 1.79 22.82
N LEU A 192 -4.27 1.28 21.73
CA LEU A 192 -4.16 -0.12 21.32
C LEU A 192 -2.86 -0.43 20.54
N GLY A 193 -2.04 0.58 20.25
CA GLY A 193 -0.78 0.43 19.53
C GLY A 193 -0.93 0.19 18.02
N TYR A 194 -2.09 0.49 17.45
CA TYR A 194 -2.32 0.50 16.00
C TYR A 194 -1.80 1.78 15.32
N ALA A 195 -1.68 2.87 16.06
CA ALA A 195 -1.12 4.14 15.59
C ALA A 195 0.09 4.54 16.46
N GLU A 196 1.10 5.14 15.84
CA GLU A 196 2.22 5.75 16.57
C GLU A 196 1.82 7.11 17.16
N ALA A 197 2.68 7.67 18.02
CA ALA A 197 2.46 8.98 18.63
C ALA A 197 2.38 10.11 17.57
N ASP A 198 3.17 10.00 16.50
CA ASP A 198 3.04 10.81 15.29
C ASP A 198 2.50 9.91 14.16
N PRO A 199 1.17 9.90 13.92
CA PRO A 199 0.54 9.04 12.93
C PRO A 199 0.52 9.67 11.53
N THR A 200 1.25 10.77 11.30
CA THR A 200 1.16 11.57 10.06
C THR A 200 1.37 10.72 8.81
N ALA A 201 2.34 9.82 8.81
CA ALA A 201 2.61 8.95 7.66
C ALA A 201 1.41 8.07 7.26
N ASP A 202 0.59 7.69 8.24
CA ASP A 202 -0.59 6.86 8.06
C ASP A 202 -1.82 7.70 7.74
N VAL A 203 -2.20 8.64 8.61
CA VAL A 203 -3.47 9.39 8.50
C VAL A 203 -3.49 10.34 7.30
N GLU A 204 -2.33 10.82 6.87
CA GLU A 204 -2.18 11.60 5.64
C GLU A 204 -1.99 10.70 4.41
N GLY A 205 -1.84 9.39 4.56
CA GLY A 205 -1.79 8.45 3.43
C GLY A 205 -0.45 8.37 2.70
N PHE A 206 0.65 8.85 3.29
CA PHE A 206 1.99 8.71 2.69
C PHE A 206 2.41 7.25 2.54
N ASP A 207 2.14 6.41 3.55
CA ASP A 207 2.40 4.97 3.50
C ASP A 207 1.59 4.28 2.38
N ALA A 208 0.31 4.62 2.28
CA ALA A 208 -0.57 4.09 1.23
C ALA A 208 -0.12 4.56 -0.17
N ALA A 209 0.34 5.81 -0.32
CA ALA A 209 0.81 6.34 -1.60
C ALA A 209 2.09 5.64 -2.09
N ALA A 210 3.06 5.40 -1.19
CA ALA A 210 4.26 4.64 -1.53
C ALA A 210 3.92 3.20 -1.97
N LYS A 211 2.97 2.54 -1.28
CA LYS A 211 2.49 1.20 -1.67
C LYS A 211 1.74 1.22 -3.00
N ALA A 212 0.93 2.24 -3.25
CA ALA A 212 0.22 2.44 -4.51
C ALA A 212 1.20 2.60 -5.69
N ALA A 213 2.27 3.38 -5.52
CA ALA A 213 3.31 3.55 -6.53
C ALA A 213 3.97 2.22 -6.93
N ILE A 214 4.31 1.38 -5.94
CA ILE A 214 4.89 0.04 -6.18
C ILE A 214 3.88 -0.87 -6.87
N LEU A 215 2.61 -0.90 -6.41
CA LEU A 215 1.55 -1.71 -7.01
C LEU A 215 1.26 -1.31 -8.45
N ALA A 216 1.13 -0.01 -8.72
CA ALA A 216 0.89 0.54 -10.06
C ALA A 216 2.06 0.21 -11.00
N SER A 217 3.30 0.38 -10.51
CA SER A 217 4.48 0.10 -11.31
C SER A 217 4.53 -1.35 -11.79
N LEU A 218 4.24 -2.26 -10.86
CA LEU A 218 4.27 -3.69 -11.11
C LEU A 218 3.10 -4.16 -11.97
N ALA A 219 1.87 -3.72 -11.64
CA ALA A 219 0.65 -4.15 -12.32
C ALA A 219 0.57 -3.67 -13.78
N PHE A 220 1.12 -2.49 -14.07
CA PHE A 220 1.02 -1.85 -15.39
C PHE A 220 2.35 -1.76 -16.14
N HIS A 221 3.37 -2.44 -15.62
CA HIS A 221 4.71 -2.56 -16.22
C HIS A 221 5.34 -1.22 -16.62
N SER A 222 5.21 -0.22 -15.75
CA SER A 222 5.64 1.18 -15.98
C SER A 222 6.26 1.73 -14.70
N ARG A 223 7.07 2.79 -14.77
CA ARG A 223 7.64 3.40 -13.56
C ARG A 223 6.66 4.43 -13.00
N VAL A 224 6.21 4.22 -11.77
CA VAL A 224 5.37 5.15 -11.01
C VAL A 224 6.06 5.39 -9.66
N THR A 225 6.33 6.65 -9.35
CA THR A 225 6.96 7.08 -8.10
C THR A 225 5.92 7.54 -7.08
N ALA A 226 6.32 7.68 -5.81
CA ALA A 226 5.43 8.22 -4.79
C ALA A 226 4.92 9.64 -5.13
N SER A 227 5.73 10.46 -5.82
CA SER A 227 5.33 11.81 -6.26
C SER A 227 4.29 11.83 -7.38
N ASP A 228 4.16 10.73 -8.13
CA ASP A 228 3.17 10.59 -9.20
C ASP A 228 1.78 10.23 -8.65
N VAL A 229 1.70 9.78 -7.39
CA VAL A 229 0.46 9.33 -6.76
C VAL A 229 -0.25 10.51 -6.11
N TYR A 230 -1.49 10.77 -6.53
CA TYR A 230 -2.35 11.72 -5.81
C TYR A 230 -2.62 11.21 -4.40
N ARG A 231 -2.53 12.08 -3.39
CA ARG A 231 -2.67 11.71 -1.98
C ARG A 231 -3.61 12.67 -1.25
N GLU A 232 -4.62 12.10 -0.61
CA GLU A 232 -5.52 12.73 0.34
C GLU A 232 -5.68 11.81 1.56
N GLY A 233 -5.55 12.38 2.76
CA GLY A 233 -5.63 11.66 4.04
C GLY A 233 -7.05 11.46 4.55
N ILE A 234 -7.18 10.92 5.76
CA ILE A 234 -8.46 10.71 6.46
C ILE A 234 -8.74 11.74 7.57
N SER A 235 -7.83 12.70 7.78
CA SER A 235 -7.90 13.68 8.88
C SER A 235 -9.15 14.57 8.82
N GLU A 236 -9.64 14.86 7.62
CA GLU A 236 -10.86 15.65 7.39
C GLU A 236 -12.14 14.81 7.32
N VAL A 237 -12.05 13.48 7.47
CA VAL A 237 -13.23 12.61 7.47
C VAL A 237 -14.00 12.78 8.77
N THR A 238 -15.26 13.17 8.69
CA THR A 238 -16.11 13.43 9.84
C THR A 238 -17.03 12.25 10.17
N ALA A 239 -17.58 12.23 11.40
CA ALA A 239 -18.62 11.27 11.76
C ALA A 239 -19.90 11.45 10.91
N ALA A 240 -20.16 12.66 10.41
CA ALA A 240 -21.27 12.94 9.52
C ALA A 240 -21.07 12.31 8.14
N ASP A 241 -19.84 12.32 7.60
CA ASP A 241 -19.51 11.64 6.34
C ASP A 241 -19.74 10.12 6.47
N VAL A 242 -19.31 9.54 7.58
CA VAL A 242 -19.46 8.10 7.84
C VAL A 242 -20.94 7.72 8.05
N ALA A 243 -21.70 8.55 8.77
CA ALA A 243 -23.14 8.37 8.91
C ALA A 243 -23.87 8.45 7.56
N SER A 244 -23.52 9.44 6.74
CA SER A 244 -24.06 9.60 5.40
C SER A 244 -23.74 8.42 4.49
N ALA A 245 -22.50 7.92 4.53
CA ALA A 245 -22.12 6.69 3.83
C ALA A 245 -22.98 5.50 4.26
N ARG A 246 -23.23 5.34 5.57
CA ARG A 246 -24.09 4.27 6.12
C ARG A 246 -25.53 4.37 5.61
N ASP A 247 -26.11 5.57 5.58
CA ASP A 247 -27.47 5.81 5.10
C ASP A 247 -27.66 5.47 3.62
N MET A 248 -26.58 5.50 2.84
CA MET A 248 -26.55 5.06 1.44
C MET A 248 -26.17 3.59 1.24
N GLY A 249 -26.01 2.81 2.31
CA GLY A 249 -25.57 1.41 2.21
C GLY A 249 -24.09 1.25 1.85
N SER A 250 -23.26 2.23 2.19
CA SER A 250 -21.82 2.26 1.93
C SER A 250 -20.99 2.33 3.24
N VAL A 251 -19.68 2.21 3.08
CA VAL A 251 -18.65 2.48 4.12
C VAL A 251 -17.58 3.38 3.55
N VAL A 252 -16.94 4.17 4.41
CA VAL A 252 -15.76 4.98 4.04
C VAL A 252 -14.50 4.13 4.24
N LYS A 253 -13.62 4.10 3.24
CA LYS A 253 -12.30 3.47 3.29
C LYS A 253 -11.25 4.39 2.70
N LEU A 254 -10.03 4.37 3.23
CA LEU A 254 -8.86 4.94 2.55
C LEU A 254 -8.41 3.94 1.49
N LEU A 255 -8.62 4.25 0.21
CA LEU A 255 -8.29 3.35 -0.89
C LEU A 255 -7.06 3.82 -1.64
N ALA A 256 -6.11 2.90 -1.84
CA ALA A 256 -5.12 3.00 -2.91
C ALA A 256 -5.74 2.44 -4.20
N ILE A 257 -5.89 3.26 -5.23
CA ILE A 257 -6.50 2.89 -6.50
C ILE A 257 -5.47 3.12 -7.60
N CYS A 258 -5.12 2.04 -8.30
CA CYS A 258 -4.27 2.05 -9.47
C CYS A 258 -5.11 1.50 -10.63
N GLU A 259 -5.23 2.24 -11.72
CA GLU A 259 -6.06 1.84 -12.86
C GLU A 259 -5.41 2.19 -14.18
N LEU A 260 -5.62 1.32 -15.17
CA LEU A 260 -5.21 1.57 -16.54
C LEU A 260 -6.35 2.29 -17.27
N ARG A 261 -6.10 3.51 -17.73
CA ARG A 261 -7.04 4.32 -18.52
C ARG A 261 -6.46 4.52 -19.92
N GLY A 262 -6.90 3.68 -20.86
CA GLY A 262 -6.29 3.62 -22.18
C GLY A 262 -4.84 3.16 -22.07
N ASP A 263 -3.90 4.04 -22.41
CA ASP A 263 -2.45 3.78 -22.34
C ASP A 263 -1.78 4.51 -21.15
N GLN A 264 -2.57 5.13 -20.27
CA GLN A 264 -2.10 5.89 -19.12
C GLN A 264 -2.42 5.17 -17.81
N VAL A 265 -1.61 5.44 -16.79
CA VAL A 265 -1.79 4.88 -15.44
C VAL A 265 -2.33 5.99 -14.53
N ALA A 266 -3.49 5.80 -13.92
CA ALA A 266 -3.93 6.66 -12.83
C ALA A 266 -3.63 5.96 -11.49
N ALA A 267 -2.88 6.63 -10.61
CA ALA A 267 -2.55 6.14 -9.27
C ALA A 267 -2.93 7.20 -8.23
N ARG A 268 -3.77 6.82 -7.26
CA ARG A 268 -4.33 7.74 -6.28
C ARG A 268 -4.63 7.06 -4.95
N VAL A 269 -4.56 7.84 -3.88
CA VAL A 269 -4.92 7.48 -2.52
C VAL A 269 -5.83 8.56 -1.97
N HIS A 270 -7.05 8.20 -1.58
CA HIS A 270 -8.00 9.12 -0.96
C HIS A 270 -9.10 8.33 -0.20
N PRO A 271 -9.78 8.96 0.77
CA PRO A 271 -11.02 8.43 1.31
C PRO A 271 -12.05 8.25 0.18
N ALA A 272 -12.79 7.15 0.23
CA ALA A 272 -13.86 6.87 -0.70
C ALA A 272 -14.98 6.09 -0.03
N MET A 273 -16.22 6.37 -0.43
CA MET A 273 -17.37 5.51 -0.15
C MET A 273 -17.33 4.32 -1.10
N ILE A 274 -17.45 3.13 -0.53
CA ILE A 274 -17.69 1.89 -1.29
C ILE A 274 -18.97 1.21 -0.82
N PRO A 275 -19.77 0.62 -1.72
CA PRO A 275 -20.96 -0.15 -1.34
C PRO A 275 -20.60 -1.25 -0.34
N ARG A 276 -21.49 -1.50 0.63
CA ARG A 276 -21.29 -2.60 1.60
C ARG A 276 -21.26 -3.99 0.96
N SER A 277 -21.76 -4.13 -0.27
CA SER A 277 -21.66 -5.34 -1.09
C SER A 277 -20.26 -5.56 -1.68
N HIS A 278 -19.43 -4.52 -1.78
CA HIS A 278 -18.08 -4.64 -2.31
C HIS A 278 -17.18 -5.44 -1.35
N PRO A 279 -16.35 -6.40 -1.81
CA PRO A 279 -15.53 -7.23 -0.93
C PRO A 279 -14.65 -6.43 0.05
N LEU A 280 -14.04 -5.33 -0.40
CA LEU A 280 -13.24 -4.44 0.45
C LEU A 280 -14.03 -3.79 1.60
N ALA A 281 -15.35 -3.66 1.50
CA ALA A 281 -16.17 -3.09 2.57
C ALA A 281 -16.20 -4.00 3.81
N SER A 282 -15.94 -5.29 3.64
CA SER A 282 -15.90 -6.29 4.71
C SER A 282 -14.56 -6.35 5.46
N VAL A 283 -13.54 -5.63 4.99
CA VAL A 283 -12.20 -5.61 5.59
C VAL A 283 -12.22 -4.68 6.80
N ARG A 284 -12.04 -5.25 7.98
CA ARG A 284 -12.19 -4.56 9.28
C ARG A 284 -10.90 -4.50 10.06
N GLU A 285 -10.89 -3.73 11.14
CA GLU A 285 -9.74 -3.55 12.03
C GLU A 285 -8.46 -3.17 11.27
N ALA A 286 -7.29 -3.61 11.75
CA ALA A 286 -5.99 -3.34 11.12
C ALA A 286 -5.63 -4.31 9.99
N TYR A 287 -6.61 -5.01 9.39
CA TYR A 287 -6.38 -5.87 8.23
C TYR A 287 -6.24 -5.07 6.94
N ASN A 288 -5.48 -5.63 6.01
CA ASN A 288 -5.33 -5.12 4.66
C ASN A 288 -6.00 -6.06 3.66
N ALA A 289 -6.31 -5.51 2.49
CA ALA A 289 -6.71 -6.29 1.34
C ALA A 289 -6.30 -5.60 0.05
N VAL A 290 -5.99 -6.39 -0.97
CA VAL A 290 -5.75 -5.92 -2.33
C VAL A 290 -6.69 -6.67 -3.26
N PHE A 291 -7.52 -5.92 -3.97
CA PHE A 291 -8.48 -6.38 -4.96
C PHE A 291 -7.94 -6.06 -6.35
N VAL A 292 -7.73 -7.09 -7.16
CA VAL A 292 -7.14 -6.99 -8.49
C VAL A 292 -8.17 -7.38 -9.52
N GLU A 293 -8.31 -6.56 -10.55
CA GLU A 293 -9.14 -6.84 -11.72
C GLU A 293 -8.23 -7.05 -12.93
N SER A 294 -8.44 -8.16 -13.63
CA SER A 294 -7.75 -8.49 -14.88
C SER A 294 -8.70 -9.03 -15.93
N GLU A 295 -8.30 -8.96 -17.21
CA GLU A 295 -9.14 -9.35 -18.33
C GLU A 295 -9.47 -10.85 -18.34
N ALA A 296 -8.50 -11.73 -18.03
CA ALA A 296 -8.71 -13.18 -18.08
C ALA A 296 -9.11 -13.79 -16.72
N ALA A 297 -8.43 -13.43 -15.64
CA ALA A 297 -8.71 -13.97 -14.30
C ALA A 297 -9.93 -13.31 -13.62
N GLY A 298 -10.41 -12.18 -14.13
CA GLY A 298 -11.52 -11.45 -13.55
C GLY A 298 -11.11 -10.78 -12.23
N GLN A 299 -11.86 -11.03 -11.17
CA GLN A 299 -11.67 -10.38 -9.87
C GLN A 299 -10.98 -11.32 -8.88
N LEU A 300 -9.87 -10.86 -8.30
CA LEU A 300 -9.09 -11.57 -7.28
C LEU A 300 -8.97 -10.70 -6.03
N MET A 301 -9.04 -11.30 -4.84
CA MET A 301 -8.81 -10.58 -3.59
C MET A 301 -7.79 -11.32 -2.73
N PHE A 302 -6.79 -10.57 -2.27
CA PHE A 302 -5.77 -11.02 -1.32
C PHE A 302 -6.02 -10.30 0.00
N TYR A 303 -6.14 -11.04 1.09
CA TYR A 303 -6.56 -10.53 2.40
C TYR A 303 -5.67 -11.08 3.52
N GLY A 304 -5.35 -10.24 4.49
CA GLY A 304 -4.55 -10.65 5.64
C GLY A 304 -3.99 -9.48 6.45
N PRO A 305 -3.11 -9.76 7.41
CA PRO A 305 -2.43 -8.72 8.18
C PRO A 305 -1.45 -7.95 7.28
N GLY A 306 -1.63 -6.63 7.23
CA GLY A 306 -0.86 -5.72 6.37
C GLY A 306 0.43 -5.17 6.96
N ALA A 307 0.66 -5.42 8.25
CA ALA A 307 1.78 -4.92 9.02
C ALA A 307 2.11 -5.88 10.18
N GLY A 308 3.14 -5.54 10.95
CA GLY A 308 3.59 -6.30 12.12
C GLY A 308 4.85 -7.12 11.84
N GLY A 309 5.64 -7.34 12.90
CA GLY A 309 6.95 -7.99 12.81
C GLY A 309 6.89 -9.39 12.22
N SER A 310 6.03 -10.26 12.78
CA SER A 310 5.92 -11.65 12.31
C SER A 310 5.26 -11.79 10.93
N PRO A 311 4.16 -11.08 10.61
CA PRO A 311 3.60 -11.08 9.25
C PRO A 311 4.61 -10.67 8.19
N THR A 312 5.32 -9.56 8.40
CA THR A 312 6.32 -9.04 7.45
C THR A 312 7.51 -10.00 7.32
N ALA A 313 7.98 -10.59 8.42
CA ALA A 313 9.05 -11.58 8.38
C ALA A 313 8.68 -12.82 7.56
N SER A 314 7.40 -13.20 7.52
CA SER A 314 6.93 -14.30 6.66
C SER A 314 7.16 -14.01 5.18
N ALA A 315 6.85 -12.79 4.71
CA ALA A 315 7.10 -12.39 3.34
C ALA A 315 8.61 -12.31 3.04
N VAL A 316 9.41 -11.74 3.95
CA VAL A 316 10.87 -11.71 3.83
C VAL A 316 11.46 -13.12 3.66
N LEU A 317 11.01 -14.10 4.46
CA LEU A 317 11.52 -15.46 4.38
C LEU A 317 11.06 -16.18 3.10
N GLY A 318 9.85 -15.90 2.60
CA GLY A 318 9.39 -16.43 1.31
C GLY A 318 10.29 -15.97 0.15
N ASP A 319 10.67 -14.70 0.16
CA ASP A 319 11.60 -14.12 -0.79
C ASP A 319 13.02 -14.68 -0.61
N LEU A 320 13.50 -14.76 0.63
CA LEU A 320 14.80 -15.33 0.95
C LEU A 320 14.94 -16.78 0.45
N VAL A 321 13.92 -17.62 0.61
CA VAL A 321 13.93 -18.99 0.07
C VAL A 321 14.00 -18.99 -1.46
N THR A 322 13.29 -18.08 -2.13
CA THR A 322 13.32 -17.98 -3.60
C THR A 322 14.71 -17.58 -4.09
N VAL A 323 15.26 -16.50 -3.51
CA VAL A 323 16.57 -15.98 -3.88
C VAL A 323 17.69 -16.96 -3.55
N ALA A 324 17.60 -17.69 -2.42
CA ALA A 324 18.53 -18.74 -2.07
C ALA A 324 18.56 -19.88 -3.10
N ARG A 325 17.39 -20.30 -3.60
CA ARG A 325 17.30 -21.31 -4.67
C ARG A 325 17.92 -20.81 -5.97
N ASN A 326 17.64 -19.56 -6.35
CA ASN A 326 18.23 -18.94 -7.52
C ASN A 326 19.76 -18.91 -7.43
N ARG A 327 20.29 -18.53 -6.25
CA ARG A 327 21.73 -18.53 -5.97
C ARG A 327 22.37 -19.91 -6.13
N LEU A 328 21.73 -20.98 -5.64
CA LEU A 328 22.24 -22.36 -5.81
C LEU A 328 22.19 -22.84 -7.26
N ALA A 329 21.19 -22.41 -8.01
CA ALA A 329 21.02 -22.76 -9.42
C ALA A 329 21.79 -21.83 -10.37
N ASP A 330 22.54 -20.86 -9.83
CA ASP A 330 23.24 -19.79 -10.58
C ASP A 330 22.33 -19.12 -11.63
N THR A 331 21.10 -18.82 -11.20
CA THR A 331 20.09 -18.10 -11.99
C THR A 331 19.60 -16.89 -11.19
N ARG A 332 18.71 -16.12 -11.82
CA ARG A 332 17.96 -15.04 -11.20
C ARG A 332 16.47 -15.15 -11.51
N GLY A 333 15.65 -14.50 -10.69
CA GLY A 333 14.23 -14.32 -10.91
C GLY A 333 13.94 -13.25 -11.97
N ALA A 334 12.66 -12.89 -12.08
CA ALA A 334 12.25 -11.77 -12.91
C ALA A 334 12.79 -10.45 -12.34
N GLY A 335 13.48 -9.68 -13.18
CA GLY A 335 13.93 -8.32 -12.85
C GLY A 335 12.80 -7.29 -12.93
N GLU A 336 13.14 -6.01 -12.99
CA GLU A 336 12.18 -4.93 -13.22
C GLU A 336 11.43 -5.15 -14.55
N SER A 337 10.10 -5.04 -14.51
CA SER A 337 9.26 -5.02 -15.71
C SER A 337 8.67 -3.62 -15.87
N ALA A 338 9.39 -2.75 -16.58
CA ALA A 338 8.99 -1.35 -16.84
C ALA A 338 8.92 -1.03 -18.34
N TYR A 339 8.67 -2.04 -19.19
CA TYR A 339 8.75 -1.91 -20.66
C TYR A 339 7.68 -1.01 -21.28
N ALA A 340 6.57 -0.77 -20.58
CA ALA A 340 5.41 -0.10 -21.15
C ALA A 340 5.50 1.42 -21.07
N ASP A 341 6.36 1.96 -20.19
CA ASP A 341 6.69 3.39 -20.03
C ASP A 341 5.48 4.32 -20.11
N ARG A 342 4.40 3.97 -19.40
CA ARG A 342 3.12 4.67 -19.48
C ARG A 342 3.18 5.99 -18.75
N ALA A 343 2.58 7.02 -19.37
CA ALA A 343 2.39 8.29 -18.71
C ALA A 343 1.39 8.16 -17.55
N VAL A 344 1.67 8.87 -16.46
CA VAL A 344 0.76 8.95 -15.32
C VAL A 344 -0.34 9.97 -15.62
N LEU A 345 -1.60 9.59 -15.40
CA LEU A 345 -2.76 10.45 -15.57
C LEU A 345 -2.92 11.36 -14.33
N PRO A 346 -2.96 12.69 -14.49
CA PRO A 346 -3.19 13.60 -13.37
C PRO A 346 -4.55 13.35 -12.70
N MET A 347 -4.65 13.63 -11.39
CA MET A 347 -5.90 13.44 -10.64
C MET A 347 -7.09 14.17 -11.26
N GLY A 348 -6.90 15.42 -11.71
CA GLY A 348 -7.97 16.23 -12.30
C GLY A 348 -8.62 15.61 -13.54
N GLU A 349 -7.89 14.78 -14.29
CA GLU A 349 -8.38 14.07 -15.48
C GLU A 349 -8.90 12.67 -15.15
N THR A 350 -8.60 12.17 -13.95
CA THR A 350 -9.07 10.87 -13.47
C THR A 350 -10.57 10.92 -13.25
N ARG A 351 -11.26 9.86 -13.70
CA ARG A 351 -12.73 9.79 -13.61
C ARG A 351 -13.14 9.12 -12.31
N THR A 352 -14.03 9.76 -11.56
CA THR A 352 -14.63 9.23 -10.34
C THR A 352 -16.06 9.75 -10.20
N ARG A 353 -16.74 9.42 -9.09
CA ARG A 353 -18.06 9.93 -8.73
C ARG A 353 -17.96 10.69 -7.43
N TYR A 354 -18.77 11.73 -7.25
CA TYR A 354 -18.88 12.43 -5.97
C TYR A 354 -20.22 12.15 -5.31
N HIS A 355 -20.17 11.96 -4.00
CA HIS A 355 -21.26 12.18 -3.07
C HIS A 355 -21.09 13.57 -2.48
N VAL A 356 -22.11 14.42 -2.60
CA VAL A 356 -22.11 15.78 -2.08
C VAL A 356 -23.35 15.97 -1.22
N ALA A 357 -23.16 16.28 0.07
CA ALA A 357 -24.23 16.71 0.96
C ALA A 357 -24.19 18.24 1.09
N ILE A 358 -25.36 18.87 0.93
CA ILE A 358 -25.51 20.32 0.82
C ILE A 358 -26.67 20.74 1.72
N ASP A 359 -26.41 21.64 2.65
CA ASP A 359 -27.46 22.29 3.43
C ASP A 359 -27.88 23.57 2.69
N VAL A 360 -29.18 23.65 2.38
CA VAL A 360 -29.77 24.67 1.51
C VAL A 360 -31.01 25.28 2.15
N ASP A 361 -31.39 26.47 1.69
CA ASP A 361 -32.68 27.07 2.07
C ASP A 361 -33.86 26.21 1.58
N ASP A 362 -34.90 26.03 2.41
CA ASP A 362 -36.11 25.33 1.98
C ASP A 362 -37.03 26.26 1.16
N ARG A 363 -36.65 26.46 -0.11
CA ARG A 363 -37.42 27.28 -1.05
C ARG A 363 -37.49 26.66 -2.45
N ALA A 364 -38.56 26.97 -3.16
CA ALA A 364 -38.74 26.52 -4.54
C ALA A 364 -37.59 27.00 -5.45
N GLY A 365 -37.10 26.10 -6.30
CA GLY A 365 -36.06 26.37 -7.30
C GLY A 365 -34.64 25.96 -6.90
N VAL A 366 -34.40 25.60 -5.63
CA VAL A 366 -33.05 25.22 -5.14
C VAL A 366 -32.50 24.01 -5.87
N LEU A 367 -33.30 22.94 -6.00
CA LEU A 367 -32.88 21.74 -6.72
C LEU A 367 -32.52 22.05 -8.18
N ALA A 368 -33.28 22.92 -8.85
CA ALA A 368 -32.98 23.30 -10.23
C ALA A 368 -31.66 24.07 -10.34
N ALA A 369 -31.39 24.98 -9.40
CA ALA A 369 -30.15 25.73 -9.35
C ALA A 369 -28.93 24.82 -9.06
N VAL A 370 -29.06 23.88 -8.12
CA VAL A 370 -28.02 22.86 -7.87
C VAL A 370 -27.79 22.01 -9.12
N ALA A 371 -28.85 21.50 -9.76
CA ALA A 371 -28.74 20.70 -10.97
C ALA A 371 -28.06 21.47 -12.12
N ASN A 372 -28.33 22.77 -12.25
CA ASN A 372 -27.65 23.62 -13.23
C ASN A 372 -26.15 23.75 -12.94
N ALA A 373 -25.74 23.88 -11.68
CA ALA A 373 -24.30 23.93 -11.33
C ALA A 373 -23.57 22.65 -11.76
N PHE A 374 -24.18 21.47 -11.58
CA PHE A 374 -23.62 20.22 -12.11
C PHE A 374 -23.56 20.22 -13.65
N ALA A 375 -24.63 20.69 -14.31
CA ALA A 375 -24.69 20.74 -15.77
C ALA A 375 -23.69 21.73 -16.40
N ASP A 376 -23.43 22.87 -15.75
CA ASP A 376 -22.46 23.89 -16.20
C ASP A 376 -21.04 23.32 -16.31
N HIS A 377 -20.74 22.25 -15.56
CA HIS A 377 -19.47 21.53 -15.56
C HIS A 377 -19.52 20.17 -16.26
N ASP A 378 -20.57 19.90 -17.04
CA ASP A 378 -20.79 18.62 -17.75
C ASP A 378 -20.81 17.39 -16.82
N VAL A 379 -21.30 17.57 -15.59
CA VAL A 379 -21.46 16.49 -14.61
C VAL A 379 -22.92 16.03 -14.57
N SER A 380 -23.14 14.76 -14.91
CA SER A 380 -24.47 14.15 -14.79
C SER A 380 -24.76 13.70 -13.36
N ILE A 381 -26.00 13.88 -12.90
CA ILE A 381 -26.46 13.44 -11.59
C ILE A 381 -27.09 12.05 -11.69
N GLN A 382 -26.65 11.12 -10.85
CA GLN A 382 -27.18 9.76 -10.76
C GLN A 382 -28.37 9.69 -9.80
N THR A 383 -28.22 10.26 -8.60
CA THR A 383 -29.22 10.21 -7.53
C THR A 383 -29.31 11.54 -6.83
N VAL A 384 -30.54 11.94 -6.46
CA VAL A 384 -30.79 13.07 -5.56
C VAL A 384 -31.74 12.64 -4.46
N ARG A 385 -31.43 12.98 -3.22
CA ARG A 385 -32.33 12.86 -2.07
C ARG A 385 -32.44 14.22 -1.39
N GLN A 386 -33.66 14.65 -1.09
CA GLN A 386 -33.91 15.88 -0.33
C GLN A 386 -34.68 15.53 0.93
N GLU A 387 -34.20 16.03 2.07
CA GLU A 387 -34.88 15.89 3.36
C GLU A 387 -35.10 17.26 3.99
N GLY A 388 -36.33 17.52 4.41
CA GLY A 388 -36.68 18.76 5.10
C GLY A 388 -36.22 18.74 6.56
N ARG A 389 -35.59 19.83 7.00
CA ARG A 389 -35.17 20.11 8.38
C ARG A 389 -35.81 21.44 8.85
N GLY A 390 -37.12 21.43 9.03
CA GLY A 390 -37.86 22.61 9.51
C GLY A 390 -37.97 23.70 8.44
N ALA A 391 -37.17 24.77 8.57
CA ALA A 391 -37.12 25.87 7.59
C ALA A 391 -36.01 25.70 6.52
N ASP A 392 -35.24 24.61 6.64
CA ASP A 392 -34.07 24.31 5.83
C ASP A 392 -34.25 22.94 5.18
N ALA A 393 -33.47 22.64 4.16
CA ALA A 393 -33.43 21.30 3.56
C ALA A 393 -31.99 20.83 3.41
N GLN A 394 -31.78 19.53 3.54
CA GLN A 394 -30.53 18.88 3.16
C GLN A 394 -30.72 18.20 1.82
N LEU A 395 -29.85 18.50 0.88
CA LEU A 395 -29.76 17.85 -0.42
C LEU A 395 -28.54 16.95 -0.47
N VAL A 396 -28.74 15.69 -0.82
CA VAL A 396 -27.67 14.73 -1.09
C VAL A 396 -27.69 14.41 -2.57
N VAL A 397 -26.56 14.63 -3.24
CA VAL A 397 -26.38 14.40 -4.67
C VAL A 397 -25.26 13.38 -4.87
N VAL A 398 -25.53 12.36 -5.69
CA VAL A 398 -24.51 11.43 -6.18
C VAL A 398 -24.38 11.62 -7.69
N SER A 399 -23.16 11.87 -8.17
CA SER A 399 -22.89 12.05 -9.60
C SER A 399 -22.68 10.72 -10.32
N HIS A 400 -22.89 10.72 -11.64
CA HIS A 400 -22.22 9.75 -12.53
C HIS A 400 -20.71 10.02 -12.62
N ALA A 401 -19.97 9.12 -13.28
CA ALA A 401 -18.54 9.26 -13.43
C ALA A 401 -18.17 10.49 -14.29
N ALA A 402 -17.31 11.35 -13.77
CA ALA A 402 -16.80 12.54 -14.44
C ALA A 402 -15.34 12.80 -14.03
N PRO A 403 -14.57 13.61 -14.78
CA PRO A 403 -13.24 14.02 -14.35
C PRO A 403 -13.27 14.73 -13.00
N ASP A 404 -12.32 14.42 -12.12
CA ASP A 404 -12.23 14.98 -10.77
C ASP A 404 -12.20 16.52 -10.77
N ALA A 405 -11.54 17.13 -11.76
CA ALA A 405 -11.50 18.58 -11.90
C ALA A 405 -12.89 19.20 -12.15
N ALA A 406 -13.74 18.53 -12.92
CA ALA A 406 -15.11 18.99 -13.17
C ALA A 406 -15.99 18.87 -11.92
N LEU A 407 -15.83 17.77 -11.18
CA LEU A 407 -16.52 17.53 -9.91
C LEU A 407 -16.10 18.55 -8.85
N SER A 408 -14.80 18.80 -8.72
CA SER A 408 -14.26 19.81 -7.80
C SER A 408 -14.74 21.22 -8.15
N ALA A 409 -14.70 21.60 -9.43
CA ALA A 409 -15.22 22.89 -9.88
C ALA A 409 -16.72 23.06 -9.60
N THR A 410 -17.49 21.98 -9.75
CA THR A 410 -18.92 21.95 -9.39
C THR A 410 -19.10 22.23 -7.89
N VAL A 411 -18.32 21.57 -7.02
CA VAL A 411 -18.37 21.80 -5.56
C VAL A 411 -18.02 23.24 -5.21
N ASP A 412 -17.00 23.81 -5.85
CA ASP A 412 -16.61 25.21 -5.62
C ASP A 412 -17.70 26.19 -6.09
N GLN A 413 -18.35 25.93 -7.22
CA GLN A 413 -19.52 26.70 -7.66
C GLN A 413 -20.64 26.61 -6.61
N LEU A 414 -20.99 25.41 -6.14
CA LEU A 414 -22.03 25.20 -5.12
C LEU A 414 -21.74 25.99 -3.84
N ARG A 415 -20.50 25.99 -3.35
CA ARG A 415 -20.07 26.76 -2.17
C ARG A 415 -20.26 28.27 -2.33
N SER A 416 -20.30 28.78 -3.56
CA SER A 416 -20.45 30.21 -3.86
C SER A 416 -21.89 30.67 -4.05
N MET A 417 -22.86 29.74 -4.06
CA MET A 417 -24.26 30.06 -4.33
C MET A 417 -24.99 30.57 -3.09
N ASP A 418 -25.69 31.71 -3.20
CA ASP A 418 -26.45 32.31 -2.09
C ASP A 418 -27.49 31.38 -1.44
N ILE A 419 -28.01 30.42 -2.20
CA ILE A 419 -29.01 29.44 -1.73
C ILE A 419 -28.40 28.25 -0.97
N VAL A 420 -27.09 28.09 -1.05
CA VAL A 420 -26.30 27.06 -0.37
C VAL A 420 -25.74 27.68 0.90
N ARG A 421 -26.13 27.12 2.04
CA ARG A 421 -25.61 27.57 3.34
C ARG A 421 -24.26 26.95 3.61
N GLU A 422 -24.13 25.66 3.33
CA GLU A 422 -22.93 24.89 3.56
C GLU A 422 -22.90 23.66 2.66
N VAL A 423 -21.73 23.32 2.12
CA VAL A 423 -21.47 21.99 1.58
C VAL A 423 -20.89 21.15 2.72
N THR A 424 -21.72 20.31 3.32
CA THR A 424 -21.44 19.61 4.58
C THR A 424 -20.61 18.34 4.41
N SER A 425 -20.60 17.76 3.21
CA SER A 425 -19.81 16.57 2.89
C SER A 425 -19.47 16.54 1.41
N VAL A 426 -18.22 16.17 1.09
CA VAL A 426 -17.78 15.84 -0.27
C VAL A 426 -16.94 14.59 -0.17
N MET A 427 -17.36 13.51 -0.83
CA MET A 427 -16.67 12.23 -0.76
C MET A 427 -16.68 11.54 -2.12
N ARG A 428 -15.54 11.00 -2.54
CA ARG A 428 -15.47 10.17 -3.75
C ARG A 428 -16.20 8.85 -3.55
N VAL A 429 -16.79 8.31 -4.61
CA VAL A 429 -17.57 7.05 -4.58
C VAL A 429 -17.00 6.05 -5.58
N GLU A 430 -16.57 4.90 -5.07
CA GLU A 430 -15.87 3.85 -5.81
C GLU A 430 -16.59 2.49 -5.68
N GLY A 431 -16.25 1.51 -6.53
CA GLY A 431 -16.71 0.12 -6.36
C GLY A 431 -18.21 -0.14 -6.60
N GLY A 432 -18.91 0.70 -7.36
CA GLY A 432 -20.28 0.42 -7.82
C GLY A 432 -20.32 0.13 -9.32
N ASP A 433 -21.38 -0.51 -9.80
CA ASP A 433 -21.59 -0.76 -11.23
C ASP A 433 -21.53 0.57 -12.01
N GLU A 434 -20.76 0.60 -13.09
CA GLU A 434 -20.64 1.76 -14.01
C GLU A 434 -21.91 1.95 -14.86
#